data_AF-A0A372NPK0-F1
#
_entry.id   AF-A0A372NPK0-F1
#
_cell.length_a   1.000
_cell.length_b   1.000
_cell.length_c   1.000
_cell.angle_alpha   90.00
_cell.angle_beta   90.00
_cell.angle_gamma   90.00
#
_symmetry.space_group_name_H-M   'P 1'
#
loop_
_entity.id
_entity.type
_entity.pdbx_description
1 polymer ?
#
loop_
_entity_poly.entity_id
_entity_poly.type
_entity_poly.pdbx_seq_one_letter_code
_entity_poly.pdbx_strand_id
1 'polypeptide(L)'
;MINNYLNRMKFSLKTSVLLLATLFAVSCKKDSPIIKNVENPAVNAALGKQIAMAFYQSGNSGLKNVSENGVKAVSARGPIIMDYQNTCGQIEKSNINTSNIFGDTTRTVTGNRVFTYLCDGYYHNSWNIDAYRLQDTVTTTETGTGFKNIYNTSIDYHVKSLTAYYSQLEIEGATTSDSYKSKVINGVVSEYNKISISYNWKKVAAQRPAPGQNPVYLAGEIEFTVLVFDKKGNEVNNTQPTSSSSGYMQPWANNTMRVYFNIPGSPGKTKAYQVDMKTGEVTELNFQQY
;
A
#
# COMPACT_ATOMS: atom_id res chain seq x y z
N MET A 1 17.95 -85.26 -22.02
CA MET A 1 19.37 -84.86 -22.02
C MET A 1 19.47 -83.62 -22.90
N ILE A 2 19.78 -82.45 -22.33
CA ILE A 2 21.12 -81.82 -22.32
C ILE A 2 21.48 -81.34 -23.75
N ASN A 3 21.23 -80.05 -24.10
CA ASN A 3 22.17 -78.91 -23.95
C ASN A 3 23.51 -79.15 -24.70
N ASN A 4 23.84 -78.44 -25.78
CA ASN A 4 24.44 -77.08 -25.85
C ASN A 4 24.73 -76.73 -27.35
N TYR A 5 25.04 -75.52 -27.83
CA TYR A 5 25.24 -74.19 -27.24
C TYR A 5 25.04 -73.06 -28.30
N LEU A 6 24.72 -71.85 -27.83
CA LEU A 6 25.23 -70.48 -28.12
C LEU A 6 26.11 -70.22 -29.39
N ASN A 7 26.13 -69.01 -30.00
CA ASN A 7 26.18 -67.70 -29.33
C ASN A 7 25.95 -66.44 -30.24
N ARG A 8 25.71 -65.29 -29.59
CA ARG A 8 25.86 -63.87 -30.03
C ARG A 8 24.85 -63.23 -30.99
N MET A 9 23.81 -62.63 -30.41
CA MET A 9 23.40 -61.25 -30.75
C MET A 9 23.47 -60.36 -29.49
N LYS A 10 23.74 -59.07 -29.68
CA LYS A 10 23.99 -58.10 -28.60
C LYS A 10 22.70 -57.35 -28.20
N PHE A 11 22.64 -56.95 -26.93
CA PHE A 11 21.84 -55.85 -26.35
C PHE A 11 21.79 -54.59 -27.26
N SER A 12 20.84 -53.64 -27.20
CA SER A 12 19.68 -53.31 -26.31
C SER A 12 18.73 -52.45 -27.19
N LEU A 13 17.44 -52.18 -26.94
CA LEU A 13 16.79 -51.66 -25.74
C LEU A 13 15.25 -51.81 -25.94
N LYS A 14 14.48 -52.01 -24.86
CA LYS A 14 13.06 -52.37 -24.95
C LYS A 14 12.10 -51.17 -24.92
N THR A 15 11.02 -51.28 -25.71
CA THR A 15 9.61 -50.90 -25.41
C THR A 15 9.19 -49.45 -25.14
N SER A 16 7.96 -49.17 -25.61
CA SER A 16 6.98 -48.19 -25.09
C SER A 16 6.87 -46.82 -25.78
N VAL A 17 6.27 -46.81 -26.98
CA VAL A 17 5.71 -45.60 -27.62
C VAL A 17 4.25 -45.84 -28.03
N LEU A 18 3.33 -46.01 -27.05
CA LEU A 18 1.88 -45.98 -27.33
C LEU A 18 0.96 -45.83 -26.09
N LEU A 19 1.21 -44.87 -25.17
CA LEU A 19 0.23 -44.57 -24.08
C LEU A 19 0.41 -43.21 -23.38
N LEU A 20 0.83 -42.16 -24.10
CA LEU A 20 1.09 -40.83 -23.51
C LEU A 20 0.18 -39.69 -24.03
N ALA A 21 -1.01 -40.01 -24.55
CA ALA A 21 -1.91 -39.05 -25.20
C ALA A 21 -3.21 -38.72 -24.43
N THR A 22 -3.46 -39.32 -23.27
CA THR A 22 -4.78 -39.25 -22.59
C THR A 22 -4.75 -38.80 -21.12
N LEU A 23 -3.62 -38.33 -20.59
CA LEU A 23 -3.48 -37.93 -19.17
C LEU A 23 -3.23 -36.43 -18.90
N PHE A 24 -3.21 -35.58 -19.94
CA PHE A 24 -2.94 -34.13 -19.78
C PHE A 24 -4.18 -33.21 -19.81
N ALA A 25 -5.39 -33.77 -19.68
CA ALA A 25 -6.64 -33.01 -19.76
C ALA A 25 -7.39 -32.84 -18.40
N VAL A 26 -6.81 -33.26 -17.27
CA VAL A 26 -7.52 -33.29 -15.96
C VAL A 26 -6.70 -32.72 -14.80
N SER A 27 -6.07 -31.55 -14.98
CA SER A 27 -5.69 -30.70 -13.83
C SER A 27 -5.46 -29.24 -14.22
N CYS A 28 -6.52 -28.55 -14.67
CA CYS A 28 -6.51 -27.08 -14.70
C CYS A 28 -7.89 -26.46 -14.45
N LYS A 29 -8.64 -27.04 -13.51
CA LYS A 29 -9.62 -26.29 -12.71
C LYS A 29 -9.05 -26.05 -11.32
N LYS A 30 -8.05 -25.17 -11.25
CA LYS A 30 -8.10 -24.17 -10.20
C LYS A 30 -9.28 -23.31 -10.59
N ASP A 31 -10.39 -23.43 -9.86
CA ASP A 31 -11.40 -22.38 -9.89
C ASP A 31 -10.70 -21.13 -9.36
N SER A 32 -10.19 -20.31 -10.28
CA SER A 32 -9.75 -18.96 -9.96
C SER A 32 -10.93 -18.32 -9.25
N PRO A 33 -10.82 -17.97 -7.95
CA PRO A 33 -11.95 -17.43 -7.22
C PRO A 33 -12.46 -16.25 -8.03
N ILE A 34 -13.76 -16.23 -8.33
CA ILE A 34 -14.37 -15.14 -9.08
C ILE A 34 -14.20 -13.89 -8.23
N ILE A 35 -13.16 -13.11 -8.53
CA ILE A 35 -12.87 -11.83 -7.90
C ILE A 35 -14.06 -10.95 -8.25
N LYS A 36 -15.00 -10.83 -7.32
CA LYS A 36 -16.18 -10.01 -7.53
C LYS A 36 -15.72 -8.57 -7.49
N ASN A 37 -15.68 -7.95 -8.66
CA ASN A 37 -15.49 -6.51 -8.73
C ASN A 37 -16.65 -5.84 -7.98
N VAL A 38 -16.32 -4.86 -7.15
CA VAL A 38 -17.33 -4.15 -6.37
C VAL A 38 -18.01 -3.14 -7.31
N GLU A 39 -19.18 -3.49 -7.82
CA GLU A 39 -20.01 -2.60 -8.65
C GLU A 39 -21.18 -1.98 -7.86
N ASN A 40 -21.25 -2.21 -6.55
CA ASN A 40 -22.27 -1.58 -5.70
C ASN A 40 -21.86 -0.13 -5.36
N PRO A 41 -22.65 0.90 -5.75
CA PRO A 41 -22.34 2.30 -5.50
C PRO A 41 -22.09 2.66 -4.03
N ALA A 42 -22.85 2.07 -3.10
CA ALA A 42 -22.72 2.34 -1.67
C ALA A 42 -21.41 1.75 -1.09
N VAL A 43 -21.01 0.57 -1.57
CA VAL A 43 -19.74 -0.05 -1.16
C VAL A 43 -18.56 0.71 -1.77
N ASN A 44 -18.66 1.16 -3.02
CA ASN A 44 -17.61 1.99 -3.64
C ASN A 44 -17.48 3.38 -3.01
N ALA A 45 -18.58 4.01 -2.58
CA ALA A 45 -18.53 5.25 -1.82
C ALA A 45 -17.87 5.04 -0.44
N ALA A 46 -18.23 3.97 0.28
CA ALA A 46 -17.62 3.62 1.56
C ALA A 46 -16.13 3.25 1.43
N LEU A 47 -15.77 2.55 0.36
CA LEU A 47 -14.37 2.20 0.05
C LEU A 47 -13.57 3.44 -0.36
N GLY A 48 -14.13 4.31 -1.21
CA GLY A 48 -13.53 5.58 -1.61
C GLY A 48 -13.27 6.50 -0.41
N LYS A 49 -14.22 6.58 0.53
CA LYS A 49 -14.02 7.23 1.83
C LYS A 49 -12.82 6.65 2.58
N GLN A 50 -12.75 5.32 2.71
CA GLN A 50 -11.68 4.65 3.46
C GLN A 50 -10.30 4.87 2.82
N ILE A 51 -10.20 4.75 1.48
CA ILE A 51 -8.95 5.01 0.73
C ILE A 51 -8.51 6.46 0.92
N ALA A 52 -9.38 7.43 0.64
CA ALA A 52 -9.05 8.85 0.72
C ALA A 52 -8.74 9.30 2.17
N MET A 53 -9.49 8.83 3.17
CA MET A 53 -9.19 9.12 4.57
C MET A 53 -7.90 8.45 5.06
N ALA A 54 -7.61 7.21 4.65
CA ALA A 54 -6.36 6.54 5.00
C ALA A 54 -5.15 7.26 4.41
N PHE A 55 -5.27 7.73 3.15
CA PHE A 55 -4.30 8.62 2.51
C PHE A 55 -4.13 9.94 3.29
N TYR A 56 -5.23 10.62 3.66
CA TYR A 56 -5.17 11.89 4.39
C TYR A 56 -4.48 11.73 5.76
N GLN A 57 -4.79 10.64 6.46
CA GLN A 57 -4.23 10.35 7.78
C GLN A 57 -2.74 9.98 7.70
N SER A 58 -2.33 9.15 6.74
CA SER A 58 -0.91 8.81 6.56
C SER A 58 -0.10 10.03 6.11
N GLY A 59 -0.52 10.72 5.05
CA GLY A 59 0.17 11.90 4.52
C GLY A 59 0.33 13.03 5.55
N ASN A 60 -0.73 13.41 6.27
CA ASN A 60 -0.64 14.52 7.23
C ASN A 60 0.05 14.19 8.54
N SER A 61 0.28 12.91 8.85
CA SER A 61 0.93 12.52 10.11
C SER A 61 2.39 12.97 10.21
N GLY A 62 3.05 13.26 9.09
CA GLY A 62 4.40 13.83 9.09
C GLY A 62 4.44 15.34 9.25
N LEU A 63 3.42 16.02 8.71
CA LEU A 63 3.50 17.45 8.41
C LEU A 63 2.93 18.35 9.53
N LYS A 64 2.18 17.79 10.48
CA LYS A 64 1.61 18.54 11.62
C LYS A 64 2.64 19.05 12.63
N ASN A 65 3.85 18.50 12.63
CA ASN A 65 4.85 18.74 13.69
C ASN A 65 5.92 19.76 13.29
N VAL A 66 5.68 20.59 12.28
CA VAL A 66 6.70 21.49 11.72
C VAL A 66 6.75 22.83 12.46
N SER A 67 7.84 23.06 13.20
CA SER A 67 8.28 24.40 13.59
C SER A 67 9.04 25.06 12.43
N GLU A 68 9.28 26.37 12.52
CA GLU A 68 9.82 27.19 11.42
C GLU A 68 11.14 26.66 10.83
N ASN A 69 11.96 25.99 11.65
CA ASN A 69 13.27 25.42 11.30
C ASN A 69 13.22 23.96 10.77
N GLY A 70 12.04 23.44 10.43
CA GLY A 70 11.90 22.05 9.96
C GLY A 70 11.65 21.04 11.09
N VAL A 71 11.40 19.79 10.71
CA VAL A 71 11.05 18.72 11.67
C VAL A 71 12.29 17.91 12.04
N LYS A 72 12.62 17.84 13.33
CA LYS A 72 13.49 16.75 13.83
C LYS A 72 12.81 15.42 13.52
N ALA A 73 13.42 14.58 12.67
CA ALA A 73 12.79 13.43 12.00
C ALA A 73 12.27 12.28 12.90
N VAL A 74 12.30 12.46 14.23
CA VAL A 74 12.10 11.41 15.24
C VAL A 74 10.64 10.98 15.41
N SER A 75 9.64 11.79 15.02
CA SER A 75 8.21 11.49 15.29
C SER A 75 7.25 11.51 14.09
N ALA A 76 7.65 12.06 12.95
CA ALA A 76 6.78 12.32 11.79
C ALA A 76 6.64 11.11 10.84
N ARG A 77 5.41 10.72 10.47
CA ARG A 77 5.08 9.50 9.69
C ARG A 77 4.54 9.74 8.27
N GLY A 78 4.83 10.89 7.69
CA GLY A 78 4.49 11.27 6.31
C GLY A 78 5.61 12.14 5.76
N PRO A 79 5.38 12.92 4.69
CA PRO A 79 6.34 13.93 4.26
C PRO A 79 6.71 14.86 5.43
N ILE A 80 7.92 15.44 5.41
CA ILE A 80 8.35 16.47 6.35
C ILE A 80 8.97 17.65 5.61
N ILE A 81 9.09 18.76 6.33
CA ILE A 81 9.84 19.94 5.86
C ILE A 81 11.29 19.75 6.30
N MET A 82 12.18 19.89 5.32
CA MET A 82 13.62 19.63 5.43
C MET A 82 14.27 20.53 6.47
N ASP A 83 15.18 19.94 7.25
CA ASP A 83 16.13 20.67 8.10
C ASP A 83 17.41 20.94 7.29
N TYR A 84 17.77 22.22 7.18
CA TYR A 84 18.93 22.70 6.42
C TYR A 84 20.25 22.63 7.21
N GLN A 85 20.23 22.19 8.47
CA GLN A 85 21.42 22.13 9.35
C GLN A 85 22.28 20.87 9.14
N ASN A 86 21.84 19.95 8.27
CA ASN A 86 22.48 18.66 8.02
C ASN A 86 23.34 18.70 6.75
N THR A 87 23.96 17.58 6.35
CA THR A 87 24.75 17.49 5.10
C THR A 87 24.11 16.60 4.04
N CYS A 88 24.36 16.90 2.76
CA CYS A 88 23.94 16.07 1.63
C CYS A 88 24.42 14.61 1.81
N GLY A 89 23.52 13.64 1.69
CA GLY A 89 23.82 12.22 1.88
C GLY A 89 23.85 11.75 3.34
N GLN A 90 23.63 12.63 4.33
CA GLN A 90 23.47 12.23 5.72
C GLN A 90 22.24 11.34 5.90
N ILE A 91 22.39 10.27 6.69
CA ILE A 91 21.33 9.29 6.96
C ILE A 91 20.98 9.29 8.44
N GLU A 92 19.75 9.62 8.77
CA GLU A 92 19.17 9.40 10.10
C GLU A 92 18.38 8.08 10.11
N LYS A 93 18.56 7.30 11.19
CA LYS A 93 17.84 6.05 11.42
C LYS A 93 17.15 6.11 12.77
N SER A 94 15.89 5.71 12.82
CA SER A 94 15.17 5.56 14.08
C SER A 94 14.30 4.31 14.06
N ASN A 95 14.09 3.73 15.23
CA ASN A 95 13.24 2.57 15.42
C ASN A 95 12.22 2.86 16.53
N ILE A 96 11.03 2.29 16.38
CA ILE A 96 10.02 2.26 17.43
C ILE A 96 9.82 0.80 17.84
N ASN A 97 9.79 0.55 19.15
CA ASN A 97 9.37 -0.71 19.72
C ASN A 97 8.73 -0.40 21.08
N THR A 98 7.40 -0.28 21.08
CA THR A 98 6.62 0.03 22.28
C THR A 98 5.52 -1.02 22.45
N SER A 99 5.26 -1.42 23.70
CA SER A 99 4.13 -2.29 24.03
C SER A 99 3.39 -1.70 25.22
N ASN A 100 2.08 -1.52 25.07
CA ASN A 100 1.20 -0.97 26.09
C ASN A 100 0.02 -1.90 26.29
N ILE A 101 -0.47 -2.02 27.52
CA ILE A 101 -1.64 -2.84 27.87
C ILE A 101 -2.76 -1.92 28.32
N PHE A 102 -3.93 -2.07 27.72
CA PHE A 102 -5.14 -1.30 28.04
C PHE A 102 -6.31 -2.29 28.23
N GLY A 103 -6.70 -2.53 29.47
CA GLY A 103 -7.69 -3.56 29.80
C GLY A 103 -7.18 -4.96 29.43
N ASP A 104 -7.96 -5.70 28.64
CA ASP A 104 -7.58 -7.02 28.11
C ASP A 104 -6.72 -6.94 26.83
N THR A 105 -6.52 -5.73 26.28
CA THR A 105 -5.89 -5.53 24.98
C THR A 105 -4.43 -5.12 25.14
N THR A 106 -3.53 -5.95 24.62
CA THR A 106 -2.11 -5.60 24.43
C THR A 106 -1.92 -4.99 23.06
N ARG A 107 -1.34 -3.80 22.99
CA ARG A 107 -0.98 -3.09 21.76
C ARG A 107 0.53 -2.94 21.67
N THR A 108 1.12 -3.60 20.69
CA THR A 108 2.54 -3.48 20.34
C THR A 108 2.69 -2.67 19.06
N VAL A 109 3.60 -1.70 19.04
CA VAL A 109 3.97 -0.94 17.84
C VAL A 109 5.46 -1.12 17.60
N THR A 110 5.82 -1.76 16.50
CA THR A 110 7.19 -1.91 16.03
C THR A 110 7.39 -1.17 14.71
N GLY A 111 8.59 -0.70 14.42
CA GLY A 111 8.88 -0.05 13.15
C GLY A 111 10.30 0.46 13.02
N ASN A 112 10.71 0.73 11.77
CA ASN A 112 12.02 1.24 11.40
C ASN A 112 11.86 2.32 10.35
N ARG A 113 12.56 3.45 10.56
CA ARG A 113 12.65 4.58 9.64
C ARG A 113 14.10 4.82 9.24
N VAL A 114 14.29 5.13 7.96
CA VAL A 114 15.52 5.67 7.38
C VAL A 114 15.15 6.97 6.67
N PHE A 115 15.78 8.07 7.06
CA PHE A 115 15.65 9.37 6.42
C PHE A 115 17.02 9.76 5.84
N THR A 116 17.07 10.13 4.57
CA THR A 116 18.30 10.53 3.89
C THR A 116 18.16 11.93 3.34
N TYR A 117 19.00 12.86 3.79
CA TYR A 117 19.05 14.21 3.24
C TYR A 117 19.68 14.21 1.84
N LEU A 118 19.07 14.90 0.89
CA LEU A 118 19.49 14.95 -0.51
C LEU A 118 19.53 16.40 -1.02
N CYS A 119 20.22 16.60 -2.14
CA CYS A 119 20.52 17.90 -2.72
C CYS A 119 20.28 17.89 -4.26
N ASP A 120 19.23 17.18 -4.66
CA ASP A 120 18.77 16.97 -6.04
C ASP A 120 17.37 17.56 -6.32
N GLY A 121 16.92 18.50 -5.48
CA GLY A 121 15.78 19.39 -5.72
C GLY A 121 16.17 20.69 -6.44
N TYR A 122 15.39 21.75 -6.23
CA TYR A 122 15.44 23.03 -6.95
C TYR A 122 16.83 23.57 -7.33
N TYR A 123 17.80 23.53 -6.43
CA TYR A 123 19.14 24.07 -6.64
C TYR A 123 20.09 23.11 -7.37
N HIS A 124 19.77 21.81 -7.41
CA HIS A 124 20.53 20.74 -8.07
C HIS A 124 22.06 20.85 -7.88
N ASN A 125 22.53 21.00 -6.63
CA ASN A 125 23.95 21.20 -6.30
C ASN A 125 24.39 20.37 -5.09
N SER A 126 25.69 20.34 -4.80
CA SER A 126 26.26 19.49 -3.73
C SER A 126 26.22 20.11 -2.31
N TRP A 127 25.42 21.16 -2.08
CA TRP A 127 25.50 21.99 -0.86
C TRP A 127 24.14 22.30 -0.23
N ASN A 128 23.11 22.52 -1.04
CA ASN A 128 21.78 22.90 -0.57
C ASN A 128 20.91 21.66 -0.37
N ILE A 129 20.55 21.35 0.88
CA ILE A 129 19.54 20.33 1.18
C ILE A 129 18.18 20.83 0.70
N ASP A 130 17.73 20.27 -0.41
CA ASP A 130 16.46 20.60 -1.06
C ASP A 130 15.68 19.35 -1.51
N ALA A 131 16.13 18.17 -1.09
CA ALA A 131 15.40 16.93 -1.23
C ALA A 131 15.64 15.98 -0.03
N TYR A 132 14.85 14.92 0.05
CA TYR A 132 15.11 13.78 0.94
C TYR A 132 14.47 12.49 0.43
N ARG A 133 14.98 11.36 0.92
CA ARG A 133 14.27 10.08 0.89
C ARG A 133 13.80 9.68 2.27
N LEU A 134 12.57 9.19 2.36
CA LEU A 134 11.96 8.66 3.58
C LEU A 134 11.50 7.23 3.32
N GLN A 135 12.15 6.27 3.98
CA GLN A 135 11.69 4.90 4.07
C GLN A 135 11.21 4.65 5.50
N ASP A 136 9.94 4.30 5.69
CA ASP A 136 9.34 4.06 7.02
C ASP A 136 8.48 2.81 6.98
N THR A 137 8.68 1.92 7.95
CA THR A 137 7.91 0.67 8.13
C THR A 137 7.37 0.63 9.54
N VAL A 138 6.07 0.41 9.72
CA VAL A 138 5.45 0.27 11.04
C VAL A 138 4.43 -0.86 11.03
N THR A 139 4.51 -1.71 12.05
CA THR A 139 3.57 -2.78 12.36
C THR A 139 2.95 -2.50 13.72
N THR A 140 1.64 -2.25 13.77
CA THR A 140 0.87 -2.24 15.02
C THR A 140 0.15 -3.58 15.16
N THR A 141 0.39 -4.31 16.25
CA THR A 141 -0.36 -5.52 16.60
C THR A 141 -1.22 -5.24 17.83
N GLU A 142 -2.51 -5.54 17.76
CA GLU A 142 -3.45 -5.45 18.87
C GLU A 142 -4.01 -6.85 19.15
N THR A 143 -3.78 -7.40 20.34
CA THR A 143 -4.25 -8.72 20.77
C THR A 143 -5.02 -8.60 22.06
N GLY A 144 -6.22 -9.18 22.10
CA GLY A 144 -7.04 -9.28 23.31
C GLY A 144 -7.88 -10.55 23.31
N THR A 145 -8.87 -10.61 24.19
CA THR A 145 -9.67 -11.84 24.35
C THR A 145 -10.52 -12.09 23.11
N GLY A 146 -10.16 -13.15 22.37
CA GLY A 146 -10.92 -13.58 21.18
C GLY A 146 -10.62 -12.82 19.89
N PHE A 147 -9.57 -11.98 19.84
CA PHE A 147 -9.18 -11.28 18.60
C PHE A 147 -7.68 -11.02 18.47
N LYS A 148 -7.23 -10.86 17.22
CA LYS A 148 -5.91 -10.35 16.87
C LYS A 148 -6.01 -9.47 15.63
N ASN A 149 -5.67 -8.20 15.77
CA ASN A 149 -5.56 -7.24 14.68
C ASN A 149 -4.09 -6.92 14.42
N ILE A 150 -3.74 -6.69 13.16
CA ILE A 150 -2.41 -6.23 12.74
C ILE A 150 -2.63 -5.10 11.73
N TYR A 151 -1.85 -4.03 11.81
CA TYR A 151 -1.87 -2.93 10.87
C TYR A 151 -0.44 -2.67 10.42
N ASN A 152 -0.14 -2.93 9.15
CA ASN A 152 1.18 -2.67 8.58
C ASN A 152 1.09 -1.42 7.71
N THR A 153 2.09 -0.56 7.79
CA THR A 153 2.27 0.56 6.86
C THR A 153 3.71 0.57 6.39
N SER A 154 3.92 0.66 5.08
CA SER A 154 5.22 0.97 4.49
C SER A 154 5.13 2.26 3.69
N ILE A 155 6.17 3.07 3.77
CA ILE A 155 6.37 4.30 3.00
C ILE A 155 7.76 4.20 2.37
N ASP A 156 7.86 4.51 1.08
CA ASP A 156 9.13 4.84 0.41
C ASP A 156 8.87 6.07 -0.46
N TYR A 157 9.28 7.24 0.01
CA TYR A 157 9.11 8.50 -0.70
C TYR A 157 10.46 9.10 -1.08
N HIS A 158 10.50 9.72 -2.25
CA HIS A 158 11.45 10.76 -2.60
C HIS A 158 10.68 12.09 -2.68
N VAL A 159 11.15 13.11 -1.96
CA VAL A 159 10.50 14.41 -1.90
C VAL A 159 11.53 15.48 -2.15
N LYS A 160 11.27 16.37 -3.10
CA LYS A 160 12.18 17.46 -3.47
C LYS A 160 11.46 18.80 -3.53
N SER A 161 12.19 19.87 -3.30
CA SER A 161 11.70 21.23 -3.46
C SER A 161 11.62 21.61 -4.93
N LEU A 162 10.57 22.35 -5.27
CA LEU A 162 10.38 22.99 -6.57
C LEU A 162 10.71 24.50 -6.55
N THR A 163 11.06 25.05 -5.38
CA THR A 163 11.38 26.49 -5.23
C THR A 163 12.53 26.74 -4.26
N ALA A 164 13.25 27.86 -4.46
CA ALA A 164 14.33 28.34 -3.60
C ALA A 164 13.95 28.47 -2.10
N TYR A 165 12.66 28.70 -1.82
CA TYR A 165 12.14 28.93 -0.47
C TYR A 165 11.44 27.71 0.14
N TYR A 166 11.55 26.53 -0.47
CA TYR A 166 10.88 25.30 -0.02
C TYR A 166 9.36 25.46 0.10
N SER A 167 8.77 26.37 -0.70
CA SER A 167 7.35 26.72 -0.66
C SER A 167 6.48 25.74 -1.45
N GLN A 168 7.08 25.01 -2.39
CA GLN A 168 6.45 23.93 -3.16
C GLN A 168 7.36 22.71 -3.16
N LEU A 169 6.74 21.53 -3.09
CA LEU A 169 7.39 20.23 -3.04
C LEU A 169 6.80 19.33 -4.13
N GLU A 170 7.61 18.47 -4.72
CA GLU A 170 7.19 17.31 -5.51
C GLU A 170 7.41 16.05 -4.67
N ILE A 171 6.40 15.19 -4.58
CA ILE A 171 6.41 13.92 -3.85
C ILE A 171 6.24 12.78 -4.86
N GLU A 172 7.20 11.87 -4.91
CA GLU A 172 7.11 10.62 -5.67
C GLU A 172 7.42 9.41 -4.78
N GLY A 173 6.95 8.22 -5.16
CA GLY A 173 7.20 6.97 -4.44
C GLY A 173 5.93 6.19 -4.11
N ALA A 174 5.98 5.35 -3.07
CA ALA A 174 4.94 4.39 -2.76
C ALA A 174 4.51 4.38 -1.29
N THR A 175 3.25 3.99 -1.07
CA THR A 175 2.72 3.69 0.27
C THR A 175 1.99 2.36 0.21
N THR A 176 2.20 1.47 1.18
CA THR A 176 1.34 0.30 1.37
C THR A 176 0.73 0.35 2.76
N SER A 177 -0.53 -0.05 2.87
CA SER A 177 -1.29 -0.14 4.12
C SER A 177 -2.07 -1.44 4.13
N ASP A 178 -1.72 -2.35 5.02
CA ASP A 178 -2.51 -3.54 5.29
C ASP A 178 -3.23 -3.38 6.63
N SER A 179 -4.53 -3.68 6.65
CA SER A 179 -5.30 -3.89 7.88
C SER A 179 -5.74 -5.34 7.92
N TYR A 180 -5.27 -6.08 8.93
CA TYR A 180 -5.64 -7.45 9.23
C TYR A 180 -6.49 -7.44 10.50
N LYS A 181 -7.69 -8.01 10.45
CA LYS A 181 -8.57 -8.21 11.60
C LYS A 181 -8.95 -9.67 11.66
N SER A 182 -8.72 -10.31 12.79
CA SER A 182 -8.98 -11.74 12.96
C SER A 182 -9.65 -12.04 14.28
N LYS A 183 -10.59 -12.98 14.23
CA LYS A 183 -11.25 -13.56 15.41
C LYS A 183 -10.50 -14.81 15.81
N VAL A 184 -10.29 -14.98 17.11
CA VAL A 184 -9.52 -16.07 17.70
C VAL A 184 -10.43 -16.87 18.62
N ILE A 185 -10.43 -18.19 18.50
CA ILE A 185 -11.14 -19.12 19.40
C ILE A 185 -10.11 -20.14 19.88
N ASN A 186 -9.93 -20.24 21.20
CA ASN A 186 -8.93 -21.13 21.82
C ASN A 186 -7.50 -20.98 21.26
N GLY A 187 -7.10 -19.74 20.94
CA GLY A 187 -5.79 -19.43 20.34
C GLY A 187 -5.69 -19.64 18.83
N VAL A 188 -6.71 -20.20 18.17
CA VAL A 188 -6.74 -20.45 16.71
C VAL A 188 -7.58 -19.39 16.01
N VAL A 189 -7.11 -18.89 14.85
CA VAL A 189 -7.87 -17.93 14.04
C VAL A 189 -9.07 -18.63 13.38
N SER A 190 -10.29 -18.14 13.63
CA SER A 190 -11.54 -18.71 13.10
C SER A 190 -12.19 -17.88 11.99
N GLU A 191 -11.93 -16.56 11.98
CA GLU A 191 -12.39 -15.62 10.96
C GLU A 191 -11.25 -14.65 10.64
N TYR A 192 -11.08 -14.32 9.36
CA TYR A 192 -9.97 -13.51 8.84
C TYR A 192 -10.49 -12.48 7.84
N ASN A 193 -10.21 -11.22 8.12
CA ASN A 193 -10.53 -10.08 7.27
C ASN A 193 -9.26 -9.27 7.02
N LYS A 194 -8.77 -9.21 5.78
CA LYS A 194 -7.66 -8.33 5.37
C LYS A 194 -8.14 -7.34 4.31
N ILE A 195 -7.75 -6.08 4.45
CA ILE A 195 -7.72 -5.10 3.37
C ILE A 195 -6.27 -4.69 3.15
N SER A 196 -5.78 -4.83 1.92
CA SER A 196 -4.49 -4.31 1.46
C SER A 196 -4.75 -3.12 0.54
N ILE A 197 -4.09 -2.00 0.79
CA ILE A 197 -4.15 -0.81 -0.07
C ILE A 197 -2.71 -0.43 -0.45
N SER A 198 -2.45 -0.32 -1.75
CA SER A 198 -1.19 0.20 -2.29
C SER A 198 -1.46 1.51 -3.01
N TYR A 199 -0.59 2.49 -2.81
CA TYR A 199 -0.61 3.81 -3.45
C TYR A 199 0.73 4.03 -4.18
N ASN A 200 0.66 4.56 -5.39
CA ASN A 200 1.82 4.98 -6.19
C ASN A 200 1.69 6.47 -6.54
N TRP A 201 2.60 7.28 -6.01
CA TRP A 201 2.60 8.73 -6.10
C TRP A 201 3.39 9.17 -7.32
N LYS A 202 2.69 9.66 -8.36
CA LYS A 202 3.33 10.19 -9.57
C LYS A 202 3.49 11.69 -9.47
N LYS A 203 4.62 12.14 -8.91
CA LYS A 203 5.04 13.55 -8.87
C LYS A 203 3.94 14.49 -8.36
N VAL A 204 3.42 14.18 -7.18
CA VAL A 204 2.36 14.95 -6.55
C VAL A 204 2.93 16.27 -6.05
N ALA A 205 2.43 17.38 -6.59
CA ALA A 205 2.80 18.71 -6.16
C ALA A 205 2.07 19.06 -4.86
N ALA A 206 2.81 19.54 -3.86
CA ALA A 206 2.26 20.01 -2.59
C ALA A 206 2.83 21.38 -2.22
N GLN A 207 2.00 22.24 -1.62
CA GLN A 207 2.43 23.53 -1.10
C GLN A 207 2.82 23.41 0.38
N ARG A 208 4.00 23.94 0.74
CA ARG A 208 4.35 24.19 2.13
C ARG A 208 3.42 25.30 2.67
N PRO A 209 2.64 25.04 3.72
CA PRO A 209 1.71 26.02 4.28
C PRO A 209 2.46 26.90 5.30
N ALA A 210 1.73 27.78 6.00
CA ALA A 210 2.28 28.46 7.17
C ALA A 210 2.69 27.46 8.27
N PRO A 211 3.63 27.82 9.17
CA PRO A 211 4.02 26.98 10.31
C PRO A 211 2.80 26.46 11.10
N GLY A 212 2.83 25.19 11.52
CA GLY A 212 1.73 24.53 12.23
C GLY A 212 0.50 24.12 11.39
N GLN A 213 0.53 24.28 10.06
CA GLN A 213 -0.54 23.82 9.15
C GLN A 213 -0.14 22.56 8.34
N ASN A 214 -1.13 21.85 7.79
CA ASN A 214 -0.88 20.73 6.87
C ASN A 214 -0.66 21.27 5.43
N PRO A 215 0.34 20.75 4.69
CA PRO A 215 0.48 20.95 3.26
C PRO A 215 -0.78 20.68 2.46
N VAL A 216 -0.97 21.55 1.48
CA VAL A 216 -2.07 21.47 0.53
C VAL A 216 -1.54 20.76 -0.70
N TYR A 217 -2.04 19.56 -0.98
CA TYR A 217 -1.76 18.89 -2.25
C TYR A 217 -2.42 19.71 -3.38
N LEU A 218 -1.62 20.15 -4.34
CA LEU A 218 -2.04 21.06 -5.41
C LEU A 218 -2.48 20.32 -6.67
N ALA A 219 -1.69 19.31 -7.08
CA ALA A 219 -1.83 18.62 -8.35
C ALA A 219 -1.07 17.28 -8.34
N GLY A 220 -1.27 16.49 -9.40
CA GLY A 220 -0.63 15.18 -9.58
C GLY A 220 -1.60 14.03 -9.36
N GLU A 221 -1.10 12.81 -9.57
CA GLU A 221 -1.91 11.59 -9.56
C GLU A 221 -1.36 10.59 -8.56
N ILE A 222 -2.25 10.00 -7.76
CA ILE A 222 -1.94 8.87 -6.87
C ILE A 222 -2.73 7.66 -7.35
N GLU A 223 -2.08 6.75 -8.07
CA GLU A 223 -2.71 5.47 -8.40
C GLU A 223 -2.94 4.68 -7.12
N PHE A 224 -4.05 3.94 -7.06
CA PHE A 224 -4.31 3.02 -5.96
C PHE A 224 -4.74 1.64 -6.45
N THR A 225 -4.43 0.63 -5.64
CA THR A 225 -4.98 -0.72 -5.75
C THR A 225 -5.42 -1.19 -4.37
N VAL A 226 -6.62 -1.75 -4.29
CA VAL A 226 -7.17 -2.40 -3.10
C VAL A 226 -7.36 -3.88 -3.38
N LEU A 227 -6.93 -4.72 -2.45
CA LEU A 227 -7.24 -6.15 -2.39
C LEU A 227 -7.94 -6.46 -1.08
N VAL A 228 -9.11 -7.11 -1.14
CA VAL A 228 -9.87 -7.54 0.04
C VAL A 228 -9.79 -9.06 0.15
N PHE A 229 -9.71 -9.55 1.38
CA PHE A 229 -9.68 -10.96 1.72
C PHE A 229 -10.61 -11.18 2.92
N ASP A 230 -11.80 -11.73 2.70
CA ASP A 230 -12.73 -12.13 3.78
C ASP A 230 -12.89 -13.65 3.76
N LYS A 231 -12.61 -14.33 4.88
CA LYS A 231 -12.48 -15.79 4.98
C LYS A 231 -12.95 -16.27 6.35
N LYS A 232 -13.66 -17.40 6.40
CA LYS A 232 -14.19 -17.97 7.65
C LYS A 232 -14.00 -19.49 7.69
N GLY A 233 -13.84 -20.03 8.91
CA GLY A 233 -13.66 -21.47 9.12
C GLY A 233 -12.44 -22.03 8.37
N ASN A 234 -12.64 -23.12 7.62
CA ASN A 234 -11.56 -23.82 6.92
C ASN A 234 -10.88 -22.98 5.82
N GLU A 235 -11.48 -21.88 5.38
CA GLU A 235 -10.96 -21.04 4.28
C GLU A 235 -9.85 -20.07 4.71
N VAL A 236 -9.58 -19.90 6.01
CA VAL A 236 -8.60 -18.93 6.56
C VAL A 236 -7.20 -19.11 5.95
N ASN A 237 -6.83 -20.32 5.53
CA ASN A 237 -5.52 -20.63 4.93
C ASN A 237 -5.40 -20.26 3.43
N ASN A 238 -6.49 -19.88 2.76
CA ASN A 238 -6.47 -19.50 1.35
C ASN A 238 -5.79 -18.12 1.18
N THR A 239 -4.76 -18.01 0.33
CA THR A 239 -4.01 -16.75 0.13
C THR A 239 -4.60 -15.80 -0.93
N GLN A 240 -5.66 -16.19 -1.65
CA GLN A 240 -6.23 -15.40 -2.74
C GLN A 240 -7.20 -14.30 -2.24
N PRO A 241 -7.24 -13.12 -2.89
CA PRO A 241 -8.24 -12.09 -2.59
C PRO A 241 -9.65 -12.53 -3.00
N THR A 242 -10.66 -11.98 -2.31
CA THR A 242 -12.09 -12.18 -2.61
C THR A 242 -12.67 -11.07 -3.47
N SER A 243 -12.12 -9.86 -3.39
CA SER A 243 -12.38 -8.77 -4.33
C SER A 243 -11.15 -7.87 -4.53
N SER A 244 -11.16 -7.11 -5.61
CA SER A 244 -10.14 -6.09 -5.91
C SER A 244 -10.77 -4.85 -6.53
N SER A 245 -10.15 -3.70 -6.32
CA SER A 245 -10.47 -2.44 -7.00
C SER A 245 -9.18 -1.70 -7.32
N SER A 246 -9.15 -0.97 -8.43
CA SER A 246 -8.02 -0.10 -8.77
C SER A 246 -8.52 1.23 -9.33
N GLY A 247 -7.63 2.21 -9.40
CA GLY A 247 -8.00 3.55 -9.81
C GLY A 247 -6.90 4.56 -9.55
N TYR A 248 -7.28 5.83 -9.53
CA TYR A 248 -6.38 6.92 -9.16
C TYR A 248 -7.10 8.00 -8.38
N MET A 249 -6.33 8.80 -7.65
CA MET A 249 -6.80 9.98 -6.93
C MET A 249 -6.09 11.23 -7.43
N GLN A 250 -6.80 12.35 -7.44
CA GLN A 250 -6.26 13.66 -7.82
C GLN A 250 -6.68 14.72 -6.77
N PRO A 251 -5.72 15.50 -6.24
CA PRO A 251 -6.03 16.62 -5.35
C PRO A 251 -6.98 17.61 -6.04
N TRP A 252 -7.88 18.20 -5.25
CA TRP A 252 -8.86 19.17 -5.73
C TRP A 252 -9.06 20.30 -4.71
N ALA A 253 -9.74 21.36 -5.15
CA ALA A 253 -9.93 22.58 -4.37
C ALA A 253 -10.53 22.32 -2.97
N ASN A 254 -10.29 23.23 -2.03
CA ASN A 254 -10.88 23.23 -0.68
C ASN A 254 -10.58 21.99 0.18
N ASN A 255 -9.39 21.38 0.04
CA ASN A 255 -9.01 20.12 0.71
C ASN A 255 -9.89 18.92 0.32
N THR A 256 -10.40 18.90 -0.91
CA THR A 256 -11.09 17.73 -1.45
C THR A 256 -10.14 16.86 -2.27
N MET A 257 -10.44 15.58 -2.38
CA MET A 257 -9.74 14.62 -3.21
C MET A 257 -10.75 13.97 -4.15
N ARG A 258 -10.46 13.94 -5.45
CA ARG A 258 -11.27 13.17 -6.40
C ARG A 258 -10.70 11.77 -6.50
N VAL A 259 -11.55 10.76 -6.35
CA VAL A 259 -11.21 9.33 -6.37
C VAL A 259 -11.91 8.70 -7.57
N TYR A 260 -11.14 8.18 -8.51
CA TYR A 260 -11.61 7.57 -9.74
C TYR A 260 -11.36 6.07 -9.69
N PHE A 261 -12.42 5.26 -9.65
CA PHE A 261 -12.34 3.80 -9.73
C PHE A 261 -12.43 3.35 -11.18
N ASN A 262 -11.52 2.48 -11.61
CA ASN A 262 -11.58 1.85 -12.93
C ASN A 262 -12.79 0.92 -13.03
N ILE A 263 -13.57 1.03 -14.11
CA ILE A 263 -14.71 0.12 -14.34
C ILE A 263 -14.19 -1.16 -15.02
N PRO A 264 -14.38 -2.35 -14.41
CA PRO A 264 -13.93 -3.61 -14.98
C PRO A 264 -14.52 -3.86 -16.37
N GLY A 265 -13.73 -4.43 -17.27
CA GLY A 265 -14.17 -4.70 -18.65
C GLY A 265 -14.48 -3.46 -19.50
N SER A 266 -14.29 -2.24 -18.98
CA SER A 266 -14.51 -0.97 -19.69
C SER A 266 -13.25 -0.08 -19.66
N PRO A 267 -12.24 -0.36 -20.50
CA PRO A 267 -11.01 0.44 -20.55
C PRO A 267 -11.29 1.94 -20.72
N GLY A 268 -10.61 2.77 -19.94
CA GLY A 268 -10.76 4.22 -19.95
C GLY A 268 -12.02 4.75 -19.23
N LYS A 269 -12.99 3.90 -18.86
CA LYS A 269 -14.16 4.35 -18.07
C LYS A 269 -13.87 4.27 -16.58
N THR A 270 -14.22 5.34 -15.86
CA THR A 270 -14.07 5.42 -14.42
C THR A 270 -15.37 5.84 -13.74
N LYS A 271 -15.57 5.40 -12.50
CA LYS A 271 -16.59 5.94 -11.60
C LYS A 271 -15.92 6.85 -10.58
N ALA A 272 -16.35 8.10 -10.50
CA ALA A 272 -15.68 9.13 -9.71
C ALA A 272 -16.47 9.56 -8.46
N TYR A 273 -15.73 9.89 -7.41
CA TYR A 273 -16.24 10.42 -6.15
C TYR A 273 -15.39 11.61 -5.73
N GLN A 274 -16.00 12.62 -5.11
CA GLN A 274 -15.30 13.67 -4.38
C GLN A 274 -15.35 13.35 -2.90
N VAL A 275 -14.21 13.38 -2.23
CA VAL A 275 -14.09 13.20 -0.78
C VAL A 275 -13.61 14.51 -0.16
N ASP A 276 -14.34 15.05 0.81
CA ASP A 276 -13.81 16.08 1.70
C ASP A 276 -12.84 15.42 2.67
N MET A 277 -11.58 15.85 2.66
CA MET A 277 -10.53 15.16 3.41
C MET A 277 -10.52 15.55 4.90
N LYS A 278 -11.23 16.62 5.29
CA LYS A 278 -11.36 17.09 6.67
C LYS A 278 -12.56 16.46 7.37
N THR A 279 -13.70 16.32 6.68
CA THR A 279 -14.95 15.75 7.24
C THR A 279 -15.12 14.25 6.90
N GLY A 280 -14.48 13.78 5.83
CA GLY A 280 -14.73 12.45 5.27
C GLY A 280 -16.09 12.34 4.59
N GLU A 281 -16.74 13.44 4.24
CA GLU A 281 -17.96 13.44 3.43
C GLU A 281 -17.63 12.99 1.99
N VAL A 282 -18.55 12.25 1.36
CA VAL A 282 -18.37 11.72 0.00
C VAL A 282 -19.54 12.10 -0.89
N THR A 283 -19.26 12.74 -2.01
CA THR A 283 -20.22 13.07 -3.06
C THR A 283 -19.90 12.23 -4.30
N GLU A 284 -20.89 11.49 -4.81
CA GLU A 284 -20.73 10.81 -6.11
C GLU A 284 -20.70 11.86 -7.24
N LEU A 285 -19.69 11.79 -8.10
CA LEU A 285 -19.54 12.71 -9.23
C LEU A 285 -20.17 12.08 -10.47
N ASN A 286 -21.36 12.56 -10.84
CA ASN A 286 -22.05 12.19 -12.06
C ASN A 286 -21.33 12.77 -13.29
N PHE A 287 -20.25 12.12 -13.72
CA PHE A 287 -19.67 12.37 -15.04
C PHE A 287 -20.52 11.66 -16.11
N GLN A 288 -21.38 12.41 -16.79
CA GLN A 288 -21.68 12.10 -18.18
C GLN A 288 -20.46 12.49 -19.02
N GLN A 289 -19.69 11.51 -19.46
CA GLN A 289 -18.69 11.69 -20.51
C GLN A 289 -19.24 11.09 -21.81
N TYR A 290 -19.26 11.92 -22.84
CA TYR A 290 -19.43 11.56 -24.24
C TYR A 290 -18.12 10.98 -24.79
#